data_AF-B2T3F0-F1
#
_entry.id   AF-B2T3F0-F1
#
_cell.length_a   1.000
_cell.length_b   1.000
_cell.length_c   1.000
_cell.angle_alpha   90.00
_cell.angle_beta   90.00
_cell.angle_gamma   90.00
#
_symmetry.space_group_name_H-M   'P 1'
#
loop_
_entity.id
_entity.type
_entity.pdbx_description
1 polymer ?
#
loop_
_entity_poly.entity_id
_entity_poly.type
_entity_poly.pdbx_seq_one_letter_code
_entity_poly.pdbx_strand_id
1 'polypeptide(L)'
;MSALAAGLSMGFSFLTQAVIESSLPDTSWRFLVTSFGYSVGFVIVILGQQQLFTESTLSAVLPVLTRRDLKTVAKTARLWVLVLSANIGGTLIFAAMLQIPGVFSDDVVKSLGALATQPYSGSFLVTVVRAVFAGWLIALMVWLLPSARSARLVTILLITYVVAISKLSHIIAGSVEASYAVMTGAASIQDYLRGFFAPTLLGNMIGGISLVAIINHGSIAAEITASEPQRRSEPAAIGERSNG
;
A
#
# COMPACT_ATOMS: atom_id res chain seq x y z
N MET A 1 7.10 17.31 -2.39
CA MET A 1 6.68 17.59 -1.00
C MET A 1 5.60 16.63 -0.51
N SER A 2 4.46 16.46 -1.21
CA SER A 2 3.40 15.50 -0.78
C SER A 2 3.90 14.06 -0.56
N ALA A 3 4.74 13.53 -1.46
CA ALA A 3 5.33 12.19 -1.28
C ALA A 3 6.29 12.10 -0.08
N LEU A 4 7.07 13.15 0.21
CA LEU A 4 7.92 13.16 1.40
C LEU A 4 7.07 13.16 2.69
N ALA A 5 6.01 13.98 2.70
CA ALA A 5 5.04 14.03 3.80
C ALA A 5 4.34 12.67 4.02
N ALA A 6 4.05 11.93 2.95
CA ALA A 6 3.52 10.57 3.06
C ALA A 6 4.50 9.63 3.79
N GLY A 7 5.78 9.68 3.44
CA GLY A 7 6.82 8.89 4.12
C GLY A 7 6.96 9.23 5.61
N LEU A 8 6.96 10.52 5.94
CA LEU A 8 6.97 10.99 7.34
C LEU A 8 5.71 10.53 8.09
N SER A 9 4.54 10.67 7.47
CA SER A 9 3.26 10.32 8.09
C SER A 9 3.13 8.82 8.33
N MET A 10 3.69 7.99 7.43
CA MET A 10 3.79 6.55 7.63
C MET A 10 4.64 6.18 8.86
N GLY A 11 5.55 7.04 9.29
CA GLY A 11 6.29 6.87 10.54
C GLY A 11 5.40 6.77 11.78
N PHE A 12 4.23 7.41 11.77
CA PHE A 12 3.27 7.31 12.88
C PHE A 12 2.66 5.91 13.02
N SER A 13 2.62 5.09 11.94
CA SER A 13 2.25 3.68 12.08
C SER A 13 3.18 2.96 13.05
N PHE A 14 4.50 3.10 12.83
CA PHE A 14 5.51 2.47 13.68
C PHE A 14 5.53 3.05 15.10
N LEU A 15 5.50 4.37 15.23
CA LEU A 15 5.50 5.03 16.54
C LEU A 15 4.27 4.64 17.37
N THR A 16 3.07 4.70 16.79
CA THR A 16 1.86 4.38 17.54
C THR A 16 1.83 2.90 17.94
N GLN A 17 2.31 1.98 17.10
CA GLN A 17 2.46 0.58 17.52
C GLN A 17 3.37 0.46 18.74
N ALA A 18 4.53 1.12 18.74
CA ALA A 18 5.46 1.06 19.85
C ALA A 18 4.90 1.68 21.15
N VAL A 19 4.16 2.78 21.05
CA VAL A 19 3.50 3.40 22.20
C VAL A 19 2.46 2.44 22.81
N ILE A 20 1.61 1.83 21.98
CA ILE A 20 0.61 0.87 22.48
C ILE A 20 1.30 -0.37 23.06
N GLU A 21 2.32 -0.92 22.39
CA GLU A 21 3.09 -2.10 22.83
C GLU A 21 3.75 -1.87 24.20
N SER A 22 4.33 -0.68 24.41
CA SER A 22 4.97 -0.30 25.67
C SER A 22 4.00 -0.18 26.84
N SER A 23 2.72 0.06 26.56
CA SER A 23 1.67 0.27 27.57
C SER A 23 0.89 -1.01 27.90
N LEU A 24 1.14 -2.10 27.17
CA LEU A 24 0.41 -3.36 27.33
C LEU A 24 1.24 -4.44 28.03
N PRO A 25 0.60 -5.29 28.86
CA PRO A 25 1.28 -6.43 29.46
C PRO A 25 1.71 -7.43 28.40
N ASP A 26 2.83 -8.12 28.64
CA ASP A 26 3.36 -9.13 27.74
C ASP A 26 2.44 -10.36 27.71
N THR A 27 1.61 -10.43 26.67
CA THR A 27 0.56 -11.43 26.50
C THR A 27 0.49 -11.87 25.04
N SER A 28 0.03 -13.10 24.79
CA SER A 28 -0.01 -13.69 23.44
C SER A 28 -0.92 -12.93 22.47
N TRP A 29 -1.95 -12.23 22.97
CA TRP A 29 -2.89 -11.45 22.17
C TRP A 29 -2.50 -9.98 22.04
N ARG A 30 -1.43 -9.52 22.71
CA ARG A 30 -0.99 -8.11 22.68
C ARG A 30 -0.89 -7.55 21.27
N PHE A 31 -0.35 -8.34 20.33
CA PHE A 31 -0.19 -7.95 18.94
C PHE A 31 -1.51 -7.59 18.23
N LEU A 32 -2.64 -8.17 18.65
CA LEU A 32 -3.96 -7.86 18.08
C LEU A 32 -4.39 -6.44 18.40
N VAL A 33 -3.97 -5.91 19.54
CA VAL A 33 -4.25 -4.52 19.94
C VAL A 33 -3.21 -3.59 19.35
N THR A 34 -1.93 -3.95 19.40
CA THR A 34 -0.87 -3.08 18.89
C THR A 34 -0.95 -2.89 17.38
N SER A 35 -1.46 -3.89 16.66
CA SER A 35 -1.75 -3.79 15.22
C SER A 35 -2.70 -2.65 14.83
N PHE A 36 -3.52 -2.11 15.74
CA PHE A 36 -4.30 -0.90 15.45
C PHE A 36 -3.42 0.34 15.24
N GLY A 37 -2.27 0.42 15.92
CA GLY A 37 -1.31 1.50 15.73
C GLY A 37 -0.79 1.58 14.30
N TYR A 38 -0.67 0.43 13.62
CA TYR A 38 -0.22 0.36 12.23
C TYR A 38 -1.13 1.14 11.27
N SER A 39 -2.43 1.19 11.55
CA SER A 39 -3.41 1.89 10.72
C SER A 39 -3.26 3.41 10.75
N VAL A 40 -2.64 3.99 11.78
CA VAL A 40 -2.61 5.45 12.00
C VAL A 40 -1.92 6.20 10.86
N GLY A 41 -0.74 5.75 10.44
CA GLY A 41 -0.03 6.38 9.30
C GLY A 41 -0.85 6.33 8.02
N PHE A 42 -1.51 5.20 7.73
CA PHE A 42 -2.40 5.09 6.57
C PHE A 42 -3.60 6.04 6.66
N VAL A 43 -4.22 6.19 7.82
CA VAL A 43 -5.33 7.16 8.00
C VAL A 43 -4.87 8.57 7.67
N ILE A 44 -3.70 8.99 8.19
CA ILE A 44 -3.14 10.32 7.93
C ILE A 44 -2.86 10.51 6.44
N VAL A 45 -2.18 9.55 5.82
CA VAL A 45 -1.79 9.62 4.40
C VAL A 45 -3.01 9.69 3.49
N ILE A 46 -3.96 8.77 3.68
CA ILE A 46 -5.10 8.58 2.76
C ILE A 46 -6.16 9.67 2.93
N LEU A 47 -6.45 10.10 4.16
CA LEU A 47 -7.38 11.21 4.39
C LEU A 47 -6.72 12.57 4.06
N GLY A 48 -5.41 12.70 4.29
CA GLY A 48 -4.62 13.85 3.91
C GLY A 48 -4.28 13.93 2.41
N GLN A 49 -4.71 12.94 1.61
CA GLN A 49 -4.44 12.86 0.16
C GLN A 49 -2.94 12.99 -0.17
N GLN A 50 -2.11 12.43 0.70
CA GLN A 50 -0.66 12.45 0.53
C GLN A 50 -0.23 11.37 -0.46
N GLN A 51 0.81 11.66 -1.26
CA GLN A 51 1.17 10.78 -2.37
C GLN A 51 2.00 9.57 -1.91
N LEU A 52 1.33 8.44 -1.69
CA LEU A 52 1.97 7.17 -1.36
C LEU A 52 2.23 6.32 -2.62
N PHE A 53 3.41 5.71 -2.71
CA PHE A 53 3.81 4.87 -3.84
C PHE A 53 2.78 3.76 -4.14
N THR A 54 2.38 3.02 -3.12
CA THR A 54 1.45 1.88 -3.26
C THR A 54 0.04 2.32 -3.68
N GLU A 55 -0.42 3.49 -3.25
CA GLU A 55 -1.68 4.08 -3.71
C GLU A 55 -1.58 4.57 -5.17
N SER A 56 -0.48 5.24 -5.52
CA SER A 56 -0.25 5.75 -6.87
C SER A 56 -0.17 4.65 -7.94
N THR A 57 0.02 3.40 -7.52
CA THR A 57 0.04 2.23 -8.40
C THR A 57 -1.28 2.06 -9.14
N LEU A 58 -2.43 2.24 -8.48
CA LEU A 58 -3.74 2.09 -9.14
C LEU A 58 -3.92 3.06 -10.31
N SER A 59 -3.73 4.36 -10.04
CA SER A 59 -3.93 5.43 -11.02
C SER A 59 -2.88 5.44 -12.13
N ALA A 60 -1.65 4.97 -11.85
CA ALA A 60 -0.54 5.00 -12.82
C ALA A 60 -0.47 3.74 -13.70
N VAL A 61 -1.01 2.60 -13.24
CA VAL A 61 -1.03 1.33 -14.00
C VAL A 61 -2.15 1.31 -15.03
N LEU A 62 -3.29 1.93 -14.73
CA LEU A 62 -4.44 1.91 -15.63
C LEU A 62 -4.12 2.48 -17.04
N PRO A 63 -3.41 3.63 -17.19
CA PRO A 63 -2.97 4.11 -18.50
C PRO A 63 -2.00 3.16 -19.22
N VAL A 64 -1.16 2.45 -18.47
CA VAL A 64 -0.20 1.48 -19.02
C VAL A 64 -0.95 0.27 -19.60
N LEU A 65 -1.96 -0.24 -18.89
CA LEU A 65 -2.75 -1.39 -19.34
C LEU A 65 -3.64 -1.07 -20.56
N THR A 66 -4.09 0.18 -20.68
CA THR A 66 -4.98 0.64 -21.75
C THR A 66 -4.23 1.06 -23.02
N ARG A 67 -3.18 1.90 -22.91
CA ARG A 67 -2.46 2.43 -24.09
C ARG A 67 -1.32 1.55 -24.57
N ARG A 68 -0.68 0.80 -23.65
CA ARG A 68 0.39 -0.16 -23.93
C ARG A 68 1.59 0.39 -24.73
N ASP A 69 1.84 1.70 -24.69
CA ASP A 69 2.97 2.32 -25.37
C ASP A 69 4.17 2.55 -24.42
N LEU A 70 5.39 2.46 -24.97
CA LEU A 70 6.65 2.58 -24.22
C LEU A 70 6.80 3.95 -23.53
N LYS A 71 6.23 5.00 -24.09
CA LYS A 71 6.31 6.36 -23.52
C LYS A 71 5.48 6.47 -22.25
N THR A 72 4.31 5.84 -22.21
CA THR A 72 3.47 5.74 -21.01
C THR A 72 4.14 4.89 -19.93
N VAL A 73 4.72 3.73 -20.30
CA VAL A 73 5.50 2.90 -19.35
C VAL A 73 6.65 3.70 -18.73
N ALA A 74 7.45 4.40 -19.54
CA ALA A 74 8.58 5.19 -19.06
C ALA A 74 8.13 6.33 -18.13
N LYS A 75 7.01 7.00 -18.44
CA LYS A 75 6.44 8.04 -17.57
C LYS A 75 5.96 7.48 -16.23
N THR A 76 5.29 6.33 -16.24
CA THR A 76 4.84 5.65 -15.01
C THR A 76 6.02 5.20 -14.16
N ALA A 77 7.04 4.59 -14.77
CA ALA A 77 8.26 4.19 -14.07
C ALA A 77 8.98 5.40 -13.44
N ARG A 78 9.09 6.52 -14.17
CA ARG A 78 9.68 7.76 -13.64
C ARG A 78 8.89 8.31 -12.45
N LEU A 79 7.56 8.33 -12.54
CA LEU A 79 6.69 8.76 -11.43
C LEU A 79 6.93 7.88 -10.20
N TRP A 80 6.91 6.57 -10.38
CA TRP A 80 7.14 5.59 -9.31
C TRP A 80 8.48 5.77 -8.61
N VAL A 81 9.57 5.92 -9.38
CA VAL A 81 10.89 6.15 -8.79
C VAL A 81 10.91 7.44 -7.96
N LEU A 82 10.32 8.52 -8.46
CA LEU A 82 10.28 9.80 -7.75
C LEU A 82 9.46 9.71 -6.45
N VAL A 83 8.28 9.09 -6.50
CA VAL A 83 7.40 8.94 -5.33
C VAL A 83 8.02 8.01 -4.31
N LEU A 84 8.52 6.84 -4.73
CA LEU A 84 9.16 5.87 -3.86
C LEU A 84 10.37 6.49 -3.17
N SER A 85 11.27 7.13 -3.92
CA SER A 85 12.46 7.77 -3.34
C SER A 85 12.10 8.84 -2.31
N ALA A 86 11.06 9.64 -2.58
CA ALA A 86 10.58 10.65 -1.63
C ALA A 86 9.91 10.02 -0.40
N ASN A 87 9.10 8.98 -0.56
CA ASN A 87 8.51 8.25 0.58
C ASN A 87 9.63 7.66 1.45
N ILE A 88 10.61 6.99 0.86
CA ILE A 88 11.75 6.38 1.59
C ILE A 88 12.59 7.45 2.29
N GLY A 89 12.83 8.59 1.65
CA GLY A 89 13.47 9.74 2.31
C GLY A 89 12.71 10.18 3.56
N GLY A 90 11.37 10.22 3.50
CA GLY A 90 10.52 10.55 4.64
C GLY A 90 10.60 9.51 5.75
N THR A 91 10.61 8.22 5.41
CA THR A 91 10.73 7.14 6.41
C THR A 91 12.09 7.16 7.12
N LEU A 92 13.16 7.49 6.38
CA LEU A 92 14.51 7.63 6.95
C LEU A 92 14.58 8.82 7.91
N ILE A 93 14.04 9.98 7.52
CA ILE A 93 14.00 11.16 8.38
C ILE A 93 13.21 10.86 9.65
N PHE A 94 12.04 10.22 9.54
CA PHE A 94 11.23 9.88 10.70
C PHE A 94 11.96 8.90 11.63
N ALA A 95 12.56 7.84 11.09
CA ALA A 95 13.34 6.88 11.87
C ALA A 95 14.53 7.53 12.59
N ALA A 96 15.18 8.53 11.98
CA ALA A 96 16.22 9.31 12.63
C ALA A 96 15.67 10.18 13.78
N MET A 97 14.49 10.80 13.60
CA MET A 97 13.84 11.59 14.66
C MET A 97 13.49 10.75 15.89
N LEU A 98 13.12 9.48 15.70
CA LEU A 98 12.80 8.55 16.80
C LEU A 98 14.02 8.19 17.68
N GLN A 99 15.24 8.52 17.26
CA GLN A 99 16.47 8.25 18.01
C GLN A 99 16.94 9.45 18.84
N ILE A 100 16.27 10.61 18.74
CA ILE A 100 16.63 11.79 19.51
C ILE A 100 16.44 11.48 21.01
N PRO A 101 17.50 11.55 21.84
CA PRO A 101 17.42 11.20 23.26
C PRO A 101 16.38 12.05 24.01
N GLY A 102 15.61 11.42 24.89
CA GLY A 102 14.62 12.09 25.74
C GLY A 102 13.28 12.45 25.07
N VAL A 103 13.10 12.17 23.78
CA VAL A 103 11.81 12.40 23.09
C VAL A 103 10.74 11.40 23.54
N PHE A 104 11.13 10.16 23.80
CA PHE A 104 10.25 9.09 24.25
C PHE A 104 10.83 8.40 25.49
N SER A 105 9.96 7.75 26.28
CA SER A 105 10.39 6.95 27.42
C SER A 105 11.17 5.71 26.99
N ASP A 106 11.99 5.16 27.90
CA ASP A 106 12.79 3.96 27.65
C ASP A 106 11.93 2.76 27.24
N ASP A 107 10.71 2.64 27.79
CA ASP A 107 9.76 1.56 27.42
C ASP A 107 9.28 1.65 25.97
N VAL A 108 9.06 2.88 25.46
CA VAL A 108 8.70 3.11 24.05
C VAL A 108 9.90 2.81 23.16
N VAL A 109 11.10 3.28 23.54
CA VAL A 109 12.34 3.01 22.80
C VAL A 109 12.63 1.51 22.70
N LYS A 110 12.45 0.77 23.81
CA LYS A 110 12.55 -0.69 23.82
C LYS A 110 11.53 -1.35 22.88
N SER A 111 10.29 -0.85 22.86
CA SER A 111 9.24 -1.36 21.98
C SER A 111 9.53 -1.06 20.51
N LEU A 112 10.06 0.12 20.18
CA LEU A 112 10.55 0.47 18.84
C LEU A 112 11.62 -0.53 18.39
N GLY A 113 12.63 -0.80 19.24
CA GLY A 113 13.68 -1.77 18.92
C GLY A 113 13.15 -3.18 18.66
N ALA A 114 12.20 -3.67 19.48
CA ALA A 114 11.59 -4.98 19.29
C ALA A 114 10.81 -5.07 17.97
N LEU A 115 9.99 -4.06 17.66
CA LEU A 115 9.19 -3.99 16.44
C LEU A 115 10.07 -3.82 15.18
N ALA A 116 11.17 -3.08 15.25
CA ALA A 116 12.07 -2.81 14.13
C ALA A 116 12.70 -4.08 13.50
N THR A 117 12.70 -5.20 14.23
CA THR A 117 13.19 -6.49 13.72
C THR A 117 12.17 -7.25 12.88
N GLN A 118 10.88 -6.93 13.00
CA GLN A 118 9.79 -7.66 12.32
C GLN A 118 9.89 -7.68 10.79
N PRO A 119 10.31 -6.60 10.10
CA PRO A 119 10.49 -6.60 8.64
C PRO A 119 11.45 -7.68 8.12
N TYR A 120 12.35 -8.18 8.97
CA TYR A 120 13.37 -9.16 8.64
C TYR A 120 13.01 -10.61 9.04
N SER A 121 11.79 -10.84 9.53
CA SER A 121 11.38 -12.14 10.09
C SER A 121 11.20 -13.27 9.06
N GLY A 122 11.18 -12.96 7.76
CA GLY A 122 10.92 -13.92 6.69
C GLY A 122 12.11 -14.13 5.76
N SER A 123 12.18 -15.30 5.13
CA SER A 123 13.06 -15.50 3.98
C SER A 123 12.60 -14.67 2.78
N PHE A 124 13.46 -14.44 1.80
CA PHE A 124 13.16 -13.64 0.61
C PHE A 124 11.81 -14.00 -0.02
N LEU A 125 11.57 -15.29 -0.30
CA LEU A 125 10.32 -15.74 -0.93
C LEU A 125 9.10 -15.54 -0.03
N VAL A 126 9.24 -15.78 1.27
CA VAL A 126 8.15 -15.54 2.24
C VAL A 126 7.79 -14.06 2.28
N THR A 127 8.79 -13.17 2.29
CA THR A 127 8.59 -11.72 2.24
C THR A 127 7.92 -11.28 0.94
N VAL A 128 8.32 -11.85 -0.21
CA VAL A 128 7.64 -11.59 -1.50
C VAL A 128 6.17 -11.97 -1.41
N VAL A 129 5.83 -13.17 -0.95
CA VAL A 129 4.42 -13.64 -0.88
C VAL A 129 3.60 -12.78 0.09
N ARG A 130 4.13 -12.49 1.28
CA ARG A 130 3.50 -11.56 2.22
C ARG A 130 3.25 -10.19 1.58
N ALA A 131 4.23 -9.69 0.83
CA ALA A 131 4.12 -8.43 0.13
C ALA A 131 3.14 -8.45 -1.04
N VAL A 132 2.93 -9.59 -1.72
CA VAL A 132 1.85 -9.75 -2.71
C VAL A 132 0.49 -9.51 -2.05
N PHE A 133 0.23 -10.17 -0.93
CA PHE A 133 -1.03 -9.96 -0.20
C PHE A 133 -1.19 -8.52 0.30
N ALA A 134 -0.13 -7.91 0.85
CA ALA A 134 -0.18 -6.50 1.24
C ALA A 134 -0.50 -5.58 0.05
N GLY A 135 0.22 -5.73 -1.06
CA GLY A 135 0.02 -4.93 -2.27
C GLY A 135 -1.40 -5.03 -2.81
N TRP A 136 -1.95 -6.25 -2.80
CA TRP A 136 -3.34 -6.51 -3.18
C TRP A 136 -4.33 -5.79 -2.26
N LEU A 137 -4.19 -5.96 -0.93
CA LEU A 137 -5.11 -5.37 0.04
C LEU A 137 -5.08 -3.83 0.00
N ILE A 138 -3.90 -3.23 -0.13
CA ILE A 138 -3.78 -1.77 -0.23
C ILE A 138 -4.39 -1.26 -1.54
N ALA A 139 -4.15 -1.94 -2.67
CA ALA A 139 -4.81 -1.57 -3.92
C ALA A 139 -6.34 -1.70 -3.83
N LEU A 140 -6.85 -2.74 -3.14
CA LEU A 140 -8.28 -2.95 -2.92
C LEU A 140 -8.88 -1.84 -2.05
N MET A 141 -8.19 -1.46 -0.98
CA MET A 141 -8.58 -0.34 -0.15
C MET A 141 -8.75 0.91 -1.00
N VAL A 142 -7.72 1.30 -1.75
CA VAL A 142 -7.74 2.50 -2.60
C VAL A 142 -8.88 2.45 -3.62
N TRP A 143 -9.16 1.27 -4.19
CA TRP A 143 -10.28 1.07 -5.10
C TRP A 143 -11.65 1.21 -4.43
N LEU A 144 -11.81 0.79 -3.17
CA LEU A 144 -13.06 0.89 -2.41
C LEU A 144 -13.36 2.32 -1.91
N LEU A 145 -12.33 3.12 -1.66
CA LEU A 145 -12.45 4.44 -1.00
C LEU A 145 -13.40 5.43 -1.72
N PRO A 146 -13.44 5.54 -3.06
CA PRO A 146 -14.40 6.41 -3.75
C PRO A 146 -15.85 6.06 -3.44
N SER A 147 -16.16 4.76 -3.28
CA SER A 147 -17.50 4.25 -3.03
C SER A 147 -17.88 4.21 -1.54
N ALA A 148 -16.89 4.27 -0.65
CA ALA A 148 -17.09 4.10 0.79
C ALA A 148 -17.86 5.25 1.48
N ARG A 149 -17.92 6.46 0.90
CA ARG A 149 -18.59 7.65 1.48
C ARG A 149 -18.25 7.85 2.97
N SER A 150 -19.24 7.74 3.87
CA SER A 150 -19.06 7.89 5.33
C SER A 150 -18.25 6.76 5.97
N ALA A 151 -18.14 5.60 5.33
CA ALA A 151 -17.36 4.46 5.82
C ALA A 151 -15.85 4.57 5.49
N ARG A 152 -15.39 5.66 4.86
CA ARG A 152 -14.01 5.82 4.38
C ARG A 152 -12.96 5.54 5.47
N LEU A 153 -13.13 6.12 6.67
CA LEU A 153 -12.22 5.90 7.80
C LEU A 153 -12.20 4.43 8.22
N VAL A 154 -13.39 3.82 8.39
CA VAL A 154 -13.52 2.42 8.81
C VAL A 154 -12.90 1.48 7.78
N THR A 155 -13.07 1.75 6.48
CA THR A 155 -12.43 0.96 5.41
C THR A 155 -10.91 0.99 5.51
N ILE A 156 -10.32 2.17 5.77
CA ILE A 156 -8.87 2.31 5.95
C ILE A 156 -8.42 1.50 7.17
N LEU A 157 -9.08 1.70 8.31
CA LEU A 157 -8.76 1.01 9.56
C LEU A 157 -8.84 -0.51 9.39
N LEU A 158 -9.96 -1.04 8.87
CA LEU A 158 -10.16 -2.48 8.73
C LEU A 158 -9.13 -3.13 7.81
N ILE A 159 -8.90 -2.57 6.63
CA ILE A 159 -7.98 -3.22 5.66
C ILE A 159 -6.54 -3.14 6.16
N THR A 160 -6.11 -2.00 6.69
CA THR A 160 -4.75 -1.85 7.21
C THR A 160 -4.52 -2.64 8.50
N TYR A 161 -5.57 -2.82 9.31
CA TYR A 161 -5.55 -3.72 10.45
C TYR A 161 -5.33 -5.17 10.03
N VAL A 162 -6.05 -5.65 8.99
CA VAL A 162 -5.84 -6.99 8.42
C VAL A 162 -4.41 -7.17 7.93
N VAL A 163 -3.84 -6.15 7.27
CA VAL A 163 -2.42 -6.15 6.85
C VAL A 163 -1.49 -6.33 8.05
N ALA A 164 -1.73 -5.61 9.14
CA ALA A 164 -0.91 -5.65 10.34
C ALA A 164 -0.99 -7.00 11.09
N ILE A 165 -2.20 -7.47 11.43
CA ILE A 165 -2.36 -8.73 12.19
C ILE A 165 -1.88 -9.95 11.40
N SER A 166 -1.94 -9.88 10.07
CA SER A 166 -1.46 -10.93 9.17
C SER A 166 0.05 -10.84 8.91
N LYS A 167 0.74 -9.87 9.52
CA LYS A 167 2.19 -9.63 9.39
C LYS A 167 2.64 -9.51 7.92
N LEU A 168 1.85 -8.81 7.11
CA LEU A 168 2.15 -8.65 5.70
C LEU A 168 3.15 -7.51 5.47
N SER A 169 4.07 -7.71 4.53
CA SER A 169 5.17 -6.78 4.28
C SER A 169 4.73 -5.64 3.36
N HIS A 170 4.84 -4.41 3.85
CA HIS A 170 4.52 -3.21 3.07
C HIS A 170 5.74 -2.30 2.96
N ILE A 171 6.09 -1.90 1.73
CA ILE A 171 7.35 -1.26 1.41
C ILE A 171 7.56 0.06 2.17
N ILE A 172 6.53 0.92 2.28
CA ILE A 172 6.70 2.22 2.95
C ILE A 172 6.63 2.10 4.49
N ALA A 173 5.56 1.55 5.06
CA ALA A 173 5.44 1.31 6.50
C ALA A 173 6.66 0.55 7.07
N GLY A 174 6.99 -0.60 6.49
CA GLY A 174 8.12 -1.42 6.93
C GLY A 174 9.47 -0.74 6.70
N SER A 175 9.59 0.21 5.77
CA SER A 175 10.83 0.98 5.59
C SER A 175 11.14 1.86 6.80
N VAL A 176 10.16 2.32 7.58
CA VAL A 176 10.44 3.07 8.81
C VAL A 176 11.08 2.15 9.86
N GLU A 177 10.45 1.00 10.12
CA GLU A 177 10.93 -0.05 11.03
C GLU A 177 12.32 -0.54 10.63
N ALA A 178 12.48 -0.93 9.37
CA ALA A 178 13.74 -1.45 8.82
C ALA A 178 14.85 -0.40 8.87
N SER A 179 14.54 0.87 8.58
CA SER A 179 15.53 1.96 8.69
C SER A 179 15.95 2.17 10.14
N TYR A 180 15.01 2.13 11.08
CA TYR A 180 15.31 2.26 12.51
C TYR A 180 16.21 1.11 13.00
N ALA A 181 15.97 -0.13 12.57
CA ALA A 181 16.84 -1.26 12.88
C ALA A 181 18.26 -1.07 12.34
N VAL A 182 18.41 -0.53 11.13
CA VAL A 182 19.73 -0.23 10.57
C VAL A 182 20.45 0.85 11.38
N MET A 183 19.75 1.93 11.70
CA MET A 183 20.35 3.06 12.42
C MET A 183 20.73 2.71 13.86
N THR A 184 20.00 1.80 14.50
CA THR A 184 20.30 1.28 15.86
C THR A 184 21.30 0.12 15.85
N GLY A 185 21.76 -0.33 14.67
CA GLY A 185 22.73 -1.42 14.53
C GLY A 185 22.13 -2.82 14.67
N ALA A 186 20.80 -2.96 14.77
CA ALA A 186 20.11 -4.25 14.84
C ALA A 186 20.04 -4.98 13.48
N ALA A 187 20.21 -4.26 12.37
CA ALA A 187 20.27 -4.81 11.01
C ALA A 187 21.36 -4.10 10.19
N SER A 188 21.87 -4.76 9.16
CA SER A 188 22.78 -4.13 8.21
C SER A 188 22.02 -3.42 7.07
N ILE A 189 22.68 -2.50 6.37
CA ILE A 189 22.17 -1.92 5.11
C ILE A 189 21.88 -3.03 4.09
N GLN A 190 22.67 -4.11 4.14
CA GLN A 190 22.50 -5.26 3.26
C GLN A 190 21.20 -6.03 3.56
N ASP A 191 20.83 -6.16 4.84
CA ASP A 191 19.55 -6.72 5.27
C ASP A 191 18.39 -5.84 4.83
N TYR A 192 18.52 -4.52 4.98
CA TYR A 192 17.53 -3.57 4.48
C TYR A 192 17.30 -3.73 2.98
N LEU A 193 18.35 -3.72 2.17
CA LEU A 193 18.21 -3.72 0.71
C LEU A 193 17.74 -5.07 0.15
N ARG A 194 18.33 -6.20 0.60
CA ARG A 194 18.04 -7.53 0.04
C ARG A 194 17.06 -8.35 0.87
N GLY A 195 17.07 -8.22 2.20
CA GLY A 195 16.18 -8.95 3.09
C GLY A 195 14.77 -8.38 3.14
N PHE A 196 14.66 -7.04 3.11
CA PHE A 196 13.37 -6.35 3.21
C PHE A 196 12.96 -5.64 1.92
N PHE A 197 13.73 -4.67 1.44
CA PHE A 197 13.31 -3.71 0.41
C PHE A 197 12.99 -4.37 -0.92
N ALA A 198 13.95 -5.12 -1.49
CA ALA A 198 13.77 -5.78 -2.78
C ALA A 198 12.59 -6.78 -2.81
N PRO A 199 12.48 -7.76 -1.88
CA PRO A 199 11.36 -8.70 -1.91
C PRO A 199 10.02 -8.01 -1.63
N THR A 200 9.99 -7.02 -0.73
CA THR A 200 8.75 -6.30 -0.40
C THR A 200 8.27 -5.44 -1.56
N LEU A 201 9.17 -4.71 -2.22
CA LEU A 201 8.83 -3.90 -3.39
C LEU A 201 8.28 -4.78 -4.52
N LEU A 202 8.96 -5.90 -4.81
CA LEU A 202 8.54 -6.85 -5.83
C LEU A 202 7.13 -7.38 -5.55
N GLY A 203 6.90 -7.88 -4.33
CA GLY A 203 5.60 -8.42 -3.96
C GLY A 203 4.49 -7.36 -3.98
N ASN A 204 4.73 -6.18 -3.40
CA ASN A 204 3.73 -5.10 -3.39
C ASN A 204 3.34 -4.67 -4.82
N MET A 205 4.30 -4.56 -5.74
CA MET A 205 4.02 -4.26 -7.14
C MET A 205 3.20 -5.36 -7.81
N ILE A 206 3.58 -6.63 -7.65
CA ILE A 206 2.83 -7.76 -8.21
C ILE A 206 1.39 -7.75 -7.70
N GLY A 207 1.20 -7.73 -6.38
CA GLY A 207 -0.14 -7.77 -5.77
C GLY A 207 -1.02 -6.59 -6.18
N GLY A 208 -0.46 -5.38 -6.19
CA GLY A 208 -1.17 -4.17 -6.60
C GLY A 208 -1.61 -4.25 -8.07
N ILE A 209 -0.65 -4.51 -8.98
CA ILE A 209 -0.91 -4.59 -10.43
C ILE A 209 -1.93 -5.70 -10.75
N SER A 210 -1.81 -6.87 -10.12
CA SER A 210 -2.74 -7.99 -10.34
C SER A 210 -4.19 -7.60 -10.04
N LEU A 211 -4.44 -6.90 -8.92
CA LEU A 211 -5.78 -6.45 -8.61
C LEU A 211 -6.30 -5.43 -9.65
N VAL A 212 -5.48 -4.44 -10.03
CA VAL A 212 -5.88 -3.44 -11.03
C VAL A 212 -6.25 -4.12 -12.35
N ALA A 213 -5.44 -5.08 -12.77
CA ALA A 213 -5.68 -5.82 -14.00
C ALA A 213 -7.02 -6.56 -13.96
N ILE A 214 -7.29 -7.31 -12.88
CA ILE A 214 -8.54 -8.07 -12.72
C ILE A 214 -9.75 -7.15 -12.72
N ILE A 215 -9.72 -6.08 -11.95
CA ILE A 215 -10.83 -5.12 -11.87
C ILE A 215 -11.08 -4.46 -13.22
N ASN A 216 -10.01 -4.00 -13.89
CA ASN A 216 -10.11 -3.33 -15.19
C ASN A 216 -10.66 -4.26 -16.29
N HIS A 217 -10.24 -5.54 -16.31
CA HIS A 217 -10.79 -6.52 -17.24
C HIS A 217 -12.27 -6.83 -16.96
N GLY A 218 -12.67 -6.92 -15.67
CA GLY A 218 -14.05 -7.14 -15.28
C GLY A 218 -14.99 -5.97 -15.60
N SER A 219 -14.54 -4.72 -15.40
CA SER A 219 -15.34 -3.53 -15.71
C SER A 219 -15.54 -3.32 -17.21
N ILE A 220 -14.49 -3.57 -18.02
CA ILE A 220 -14.58 -3.46 -19.49
C ILE A 220 -15.46 -4.56 -20.08
N ALA A 221 -15.37 -5.80 -19.56
CA ALA A 221 -16.24 -6.89 -20.00
C ALA A 221 -17.72 -6.61 -19.72
N ALA A 222 -18.04 -6.04 -18.55
CA ALA A 222 -19.40 -5.66 -18.19
C ALA A 222 -19.97 -4.54 -19.08
N GLU A 223 -19.15 -3.56 -19.49
CA GLU A 223 -19.57 -2.46 -20.38
C GLU A 223 -19.82 -2.92 -21.82
N ILE A 224 -19.03 -3.87 -22.33
CA ILE A 224 -19.23 -4.49 -23.65
C ILE A 224 -20.52 -5.33 -23.66
N THR A 225 -20.77 -6.13 -22.61
CA THR A 225 -22.01 -6.92 -22.52
C THR A 225 -23.25 -6.04 -22.32
N ALA A 226 -23.15 -4.92 -21.58
CA ALA A 226 -24.26 -3.98 -21.38
C ALA A 226 -24.60 -3.15 -22.62
N SER A 227 -23.67 -2.99 -23.57
CA SER A 227 -23.88 -2.27 -24.83
C SER A 227 -24.38 -3.15 -25.99
N GLU A 228 -24.50 -4.46 -25.79
CA GLU A 228 -25.02 -5.43 -26.78
C GLU A 228 -26.54 -5.71 -26.83
N PRO A 229 -27.47 -5.20 -25.99
CA PRO A 229 -28.89 -5.58 -26.12
C PRO A 229 -29.71 -4.90 -27.23
N GLN A 230 -29.18 -3.98 -28.04
CA GLN A 230 -30.03 -3.13 -28.92
C GLN A 230 -29.73 -3.18 -30.44
N ARG A 231 -28.77 -3.98 -30.91
CA ARG A 231 -28.48 -4.10 -32.37
C ARG A 231 -29.13 -5.31 -33.07
N ARG A 232 -29.96 -6.11 -32.40
CA ARG A 232 -30.52 -7.36 -32.97
C ARG A 232 -32.04 -7.39 -33.16
N SER A 233 -32.72 -6.25 -33.20
CA SER A 233 -34.16 -6.20 -33.48
C SER A 233 -34.55 -5.06 -34.42
N GLU A 234 -34.14 -5.14 -35.69
CA GLU A 234 -34.90 -4.54 -36.79
C GLU A 234 -34.97 -5.57 -37.94
N PRO A 235 -36.15 -6.16 -38.21
CA PRO A 235 -36.38 -6.90 -39.44
C PRO A 235 -36.35 -5.93 -40.62
N ALA A 236 -35.58 -6.26 -41.65
CA ALA A 236 -35.61 -5.57 -42.92
C ALA A 236 -37.02 -5.64 -43.52
N ALA A 237 -37.77 -4.54 -43.48
CA ALA A 237 -39.02 -4.40 -44.21
C ALA A 237 -38.68 -4.27 -45.71
N ILE A 238 -38.92 -5.37 -46.42
CA ILE A 238 -38.90 -5.48 -47.87
C ILE A 238 -39.92 -4.50 -48.45
N GLY A 239 -39.48 -3.71 -49.42
CA GLY A 239 -40.32 -2.72 -50.08
C GLY A 239 -41.36 -3.34 -50.99
N GLU A 240 -42.56 -2.77 -50.96
CA GLU A 240 -43.50 -2.76 -52.08
C GLU A 240 -44.10 -1.36 -52.19
N ARG A 241 -43.63 -0.60 -53.20
CA ARG A 241 -44.38 0.49 -53.81
C ARG A 241 -44.83 -0.01 -55.19
N SER A 242 -46.12 -0.28 -55.35
CA SER A 242 -46.79 -0.30 -56.66
C SER A 242 -48.30 -0.24 -56.49
N ASN A 243 -48.88 0.71 -57.23
CA ASN A 243 -50.27 0.85 -57.66
C ASN A 243 -51.31 1.47 -56.71
N GLY A 244 -51.77 2.67 -57.12
CA GLY A 244 -52.91 3.40 -56.60
C GLY A 244 -52.78 4.89 -56.89
#